data_AF-A0A924DYJ5-F1
#
_entry.id   AF-A0A924DYJ5-F1
#
_cell.length_a   1.000
_cell.length_b   1.000
_cell.length_c   1.000
_cell.angle_alpha   90.00
_cell.angle_beta   90.00
_cell.angle_gamma   90.00
#
_symmetry.space_group_name_H-M   'P 1'
#
loop_
_entity.id
_entity.type
_entity.pdbx_description
1 polymer ?
#
loop_
_entity_poly.entity_id
_entity_poly.type
_entity_poly.pdbx_seq_one_letter_code
_entity_poly.pdbx_strand_id
1 'polypeptide(L)'
;IIISASGMCTGGRIMHHLRRRLPDPANAVLFVGYQASSTLGRRLMEAGQLPPPRSVEIHGRSVPVMAQIASIDTFSAHADRQDLLAWVANFQPRPRVVFLVHGDPSQSLPLAQELEALHGDRVHVPVAGEVVDLASADGI
;
A
#
# COMPACT_ATOMS: atom_id res chain seq x y z
N ILE A 1 -18.32 3.97 -17.43
CA ILE A 1 -17.46 3.83 -16.23
C ILE A 1 -17.80 2.49 -15.56
N ILE A 2 -16.79 1.72 -15.16
CA ILE A 2 -16.97 0.44 -14.44
C ILE A 2 -16.28 0.57 -13.09
N ILE A 3 -17.02 0.30 -12.01
CA ILE A 3 -16.47 0.20 -10.66
C ILE A 3 -16.63 -1.27 -10.25
N SER A 4 -15.52 -1.95 -9.93
CA SER A 4 -15.53 -3.37 -9.59
C SER A 4 -14.51 -3.70 -8.51
N ALA A 5 -14.92 -4.56 -7.59
CA ALA A 5 -14.02 -5.24 -6.66
C ALA A 5 -13.25 -6.39 -7.36
N SER A 6 -12.11 -6.85 -6.81
CA SER A 6 -11.40 -6.28 -5.64
C SER A 6 -10.52 -5.07 -6.00
N GLY A 7 -10.36 -4.14 -5.05
CA GLY A 7 -9.64 -2.87 -5.26
C GLY A 7 -8.14 -3.00 -5.56
N MET A 8 -7.56 -4.17 -5.27
CA MET A 8 -6.17 -4.50 -5.64
C MET A 8 -6.03 -5.51 -6.78
N CYS A 9 -7.15 -5.83 -7.45
CA CYS A 9 -7.21 -6.78 -8.55
C CYS A 9 -6.65 -8.17 -8.18
N THR A 10 -6.89 -8.61 -6.95
CA THR A 10 -6.49 -9.94 -6.46
C THR A 10 -7.46 -11.05 -6.85
N GLY A 11 -8.67 -10.68 -7.27
CA GLY A 11 -9.70 -11.63 -7.70
C GLY A 11 -11.03 -10.96 -8.03
N GLY A 12 -11.99 -11.79 -8.44
CA GLY A 12 -13.34 -11.33 -8.77
C GLY A 12 -13.49 -10.80 -10.20
N ARG A 13 -14.62 -10.12 -10.45
CA ARG A 13 -15.03 -9.68 -11.80
C ARG A 13 -14.04 -8.72 -12.46
N ILE A 14 -13.29 -7.95 -11.67
CA ILE A 14 -12.29 -7.00 -12.17
C ILE A 14 -11.26 -7.69 -13.08
N MET A 15 -10.86 -8.93 -12.77
CA MET A 15 -9.89 -9.70 -13.57
C MET A 15 -10.39 -9.91 -15.01
N HIS A 16 -11.68 -10.15 -15.19
CA HIS A 16 -12.29 -10.34 -16.51
C HIS A 16 -12.49 -9.03 -17.27
N HIS A 17 -12.71 -7.92 -16.56
CA HIS A 17 -12.76 -6.59 -17.17
C HIS A 17 -11.37 -6.19 -17.67
N LEU A 18 -10.35 -6.33 -16.80
CA LEU A 18 -8.95 -6.03 -17.14
C LEU A 18 -8.48 -6.84 -18.35
N ARG A 19 -8.65 -8.17 -18.33
CA ARG A 19 -8.26 -9.03 -19.46
C ARG A 19 -8.86 -8.58 -20.80
N ARG A 20 -10.07 -8.01 -20.80
CA ARG A 20 -10.78 -7.57 -22.01
C ARG A 20 -10.48 -6.13 -22.42
N ARG A 21 -10.10 -5.27 -21.48
CA ARG A 21 -10.00 -3.81 -21.69
C ARG A 21 -8.57 -3.30 -21.78
N LEU A 22 -7.62 -3.98 -21.13
CA LEU A 22 -6.20 -3.59 -21.15
C LEU A 22 -5.60 -3.51 -22.57
N PRO A 23 -5.94 -4.37 -23.53
CA PRO A 23 -5.36 -4.30 -24.88
C PRO A 23 -5.84 -3.14 -25.75
N ASP A 24 -6.79 -2.33 -25.28
CA ASP A 24 -7.37 -1.24 -26.07
C ASP A 24 -6.91 0.12 -25.50
N PRO A 25 -6.14 0.92 -26.25
CA PRO A 25 -5.57 2.19 -25.80
C PRO A 25 -6.62 3.30 -25.58
N ALA A 26 -7.86 3.12 -26.04
CA ALA A 26 -8.96 4.05 -25.74
C ALA A 26 -9.49 3.91 -24.30
N ASN A 27 -9.07 2.87 -23.57
CA ASN A 27 -9.47 2.64 -22.19
C ASN A 27 -8.47 3.21 -21.18
N ALA A 28 -8.97 3.49 -19.99
CA ALA A 28 -8.17 3.82 -18.82
C ALA A 28 -8.52 2.92 -17.62
N VAL A 29 -7.53 2.60 -16.81
CA VAL A 29 -7.67 1.97 -15.49
C VAL A 29 -7.20 2.98 -14.45
N LEU A 30 -8.09 3.31 -13.53
CA LEU A 30 -7.84 4.28 -12.46
C LEU A 30 -7.82 3.57 -11.11
N PHE A 31 -6.68 3.64 -10.42
CA PHE A 31 -6.55 3.18 -9.04
C PHE A 31 -6.79 4.35 -8.07
N VAL A 32 -7.55 4.12 -7.01
CA VAL A 32 -7.93 5.16 -6.03
C VAL A 32 -7.42 4.85 -4.62
N GLY A 33 -6.43 3.98 -4.51
CA GLY A 33 -5.87 3.56 -3.22
C GLY A 33 -4.63 2.68 -3.40
N TYR A 34 -3.96 2.43 -2.27
CA TYR A 34 -2.71 1.68 -2.23
C TYR A 34 -2.82 0.29 -2.86
N GLN A 35 -1.76 -0.11 -3.56
CA GLN A 35 -1.64 -1.41 -4.20
C GLN A 35 -0.50 -2.19 -3.57
N ALA A 36 -0.76 -3.28 -2.84
CA ALA A 36 0.31 -4.06 -2.22
C ALA A 36 1.24 -4.70 -3.25
N SER A 37 2.53 -4.84 -2.91
CA SER A 37 3.61 -5.26 -3.83
C SER A 37 3.32 -6.55 -4.61
N SER A 38 2.65 -7.51 -3.98
CA SER A 38 2.33 -8.82 -4.58
C SER A 38 1.10 -8.82 -5.49
N THR A 39 0.37 -7.72 -5.57
CA THR A 39 -0.94 -7.65 -6.24
C THR A 39 -0.82 -7.39 -7.74
N LEU A 40 -1.84 -7.80 -8.50
CA LEU A 40 -1.92 -7.44 -9.92
C LEU A 40 -2.05 -5.93 -10.11
N GLY A 41 -2.76 -5.24 -9.22
CA GLY A 41 -2.89 -3.79 -9.31
C GLY A 41 -1.55 -3.07 -9.21
N ARG A 42 -0.63 -3.52 -8.33
CA ARG A 42 0.75 -3.01 -8.30
C ARG A 42 1.48 -3.25 -9.61
N ARG A 43 1.43 -4.48 -10.14
CA ARG A 43 2.06 -4.81 -11.44
C ARG A 43 1.52 -3.96 -12.59
N LEU A 44 0.24 -3.64 -12.56
CA LEU A 44 -0.38 -2.74 -13.54
C LEU A 44 0.11 -1.31 -13.42
N MET A 45 0.26 -0.78 -12.20
CA MET A 45 0.84 0.54 -11.97
C MET A 45 2.29 0.62 -12.47
N GLU A 46 3.10 -0.40 -12.19
CA GLU A 46 4.49 -0.49 -12.66
C GLU A 46 4.55 -0.58 -14.19
N ALA A 47 3.74 -1.46 -14.80
CA ALA A 47 3.59 -1.50 -16.25
C ALA A 47 3.11 -0.15 -16.81
N GLY A 48 2.29 0.59 -16.06
CA GLY A 48 1.90 1.98 -16.29
C GLY A 48 3.04 2.93 -16.66
N GLN A 49 4.21 2.72 -16.06
CA GLN A 49 5.36 3.61 -16.12
C GLN A 49 6.38 3.21 -17.19
N LEU A 50 6.24 2.03 -17.79
CA LEU A 50 7.14 1.51 -18.81
C LEU A 50 6.65 1.86 -20.22
N PRO A 51 7.56 2.09 -21.20
CA PRO A 51 7.17 2.24 -22.59
C PRO A 51 6.59 0.92 -23.15
N PRO A 52 5.70 0.97 -24.16
CA PRO A 52 5.28 -0.22 -24.89
C PRO A 52 6.46 -0.91 -25.61
N PRO A 53 6.44 -2.25 -25.80
CA PRO A 53 5.39 -3.18 -25.40
C PRO A 53 5.48 -3.57 -23.92
N ARG A 54 4.32 -3.64 -23.26
CA ARG A 54 4.16 -4.00 -21.85
C ARG A 54 2.99 -4.96 -21.68
N SER A 55 3.10 -5.90 -20.75
CA SER A 55 2.07 -6.92 -20.52
C SER A 55 2.04 -7.36 -19.06
N VAL A 56 0.91 -7.92 -18.63
CA VAL A 56 0.74 -8.55 -17.32
C VAL A 56 0.09 -9.91 -17.47
N GLU A 57 0.30 -10.80 -16.51
CA GLU A 57 -0.37 -12.10 -16.49
C GLU A 57 -1.73 -12.01 -15.78
N ILE A 58 -2.79 -12.47 -16.47
CA ILE A 58 -4.14 -12.59 -15.93
C ILE A 58 -4.72 -13.95 -16.32
N HIS A 59 -5.07 -14.77 -15.32
CA HIS A 59 -5.60 -16.14 -15.51
C HIS A 59 -4.69 -17.00 -16.41
N GLY A 60 -3.37 -16.99 -16.16
CA GLY A 60 -2.40 -17.78 -16.93
C GLY A 60 -2.18 -17.30 -18.37
N ARG A 61 -2.60 -16.08 -18.71
CA ARG A 61 -2.41 -15.49 -20.05
C ARG A 61 -1.71 -14.16 -19.96
N SER A 62 -0.74 -13.95 -20.85
CA SER A 62 -0.17 -12.61 -21.06
C SER A 62 -1.19 -11.71 -21.73
N VAL A 63 -1.46 -10.56 -21.12
CA VAL A 63 -2.41 -9.54 -21.57
C VAL A 63 -1.63 -8.26 -21.88
N PRO A 64 -1.67 -7.74 -23.11
CA PRO A 64 -1.08 -6.45 -23.45
C PRO A 64 -1.70 -5.32 -22.62
N VAL A 65 -0.86 -4.45 -22.08
CA VAL A 65 -1.28 -3.24 -21.37
C VAL A 65 -1.13 -2.05 -22.32
N MET A 66 -2.17 -1.78 -23.11
CA MET A 66 -2.23 -0.60 -23.98
C MET A 66 -3.05 0.52 -23.36
N ALA A 67 -4.03 0.18 -22.54
CA ALA A 67 -4.84 1.13 -21.77
C ALA A 67 -3.97 2.04 -20.89
N GLN A 68 -4.42 3.29 -20.70
CA GLN A 68 -3.80 4.22 -19.77
C GLN A 68 -3.96 3.71 -18.33
N ILE A 69 -2.89 3.76 -17.55
CA ILE A 69 -2.93 3.43 -16.12
C ILE A 69 -2.69 4.72 -15.34
N ALA A 70 -3.58 5.05 -14.43
CA ALA A 70 -3.50 6.23 -13.58
C ALA A 70 -3.84 5.89 -12.13
N SER A 71 -3.35 6.70 -11.19
CA SER A 71 -3.71 6.62 -9.77
C SER A 71 -4.08 7.99 -9.21
N ILE A 72 -5.00 8.00 -8.25
CA ILE A 72 -5.34 9.16 -7.43
C ILE A 72 -5.23 8.74 -5.98
N ASP A 73 -4.33 9.39 -5.24
CA ASP A 73 -4.02 9.02 -3.86
C ASP A 73 -4.97 9.67 -2.84
N THR A 74 -5.80 10.64 -3.27
CA THR A 74 -6.70 11.44 -2.42
C THR A 74 -7.87 10.68 -1.81
N PHE A 75 -8.14 9.45 -2.27
CA PHE A 75 -9.27 8.63 -1.77
C PHE A 75 -8.83 7.54 -0.80
N SER A 76 -7.56 7.50 -0.39
CA SER A 76 -7.11 6.59 0.66
C SER A 76 -7.79 6.94 1.99
N ALA A 77 -8.32 5.94 2.69
CA ALA A 77 -8.85 6.10 4.04
C ALA A 77 -7.75 6.05 5.13
N HIS A 78 -6.48 5.96 4.72
CA HIS A 78 -5.34 5.95 5.64
C HIS A 78 -4.80 7.36 5.85
N ALA A 79 -4.50 7.67 7.12
CA ALA A 79 -3.73 8.84 7.52
C ALA A 79 -2.38 8.87 6.78
N ASP A 80 -1.98 10.06 6.34
CA ASP A 80 -0.66 10.23 5.75
C ASP A 80 0.45 10.26 6.83
N ARG A 81 1.71 10.42 6.39
CA ARG A 81 2.86 10.46 7.30
C ARG A 81 2.69 11.55 8.38
N GLN A 82 2.26 12.74 7.98
CA GLN A 82 2.17 13.89 8.89
C GLN A 82 1.00 13.74 9.85
N ASP A 83 -0.12 13.19 9.38
CA ASP A 83 -1.27 12.83 10.21
C ASP A 83 -0.88 11.81 11.29
N LEU A 84 -0.10 10.77 10.93
CA LEU A 84 0.36 9.75 11.89
C LEU A 84 1.28 10.33 12.97
N LEU A 85 2.24 11.18 12.57
CA LEU A 85 3.11 11.88 13.52
C LEU A 85 2.29 12.76 14.48
N ALA A 86 1.38 13.56 13.93
CA ALA A 86 0.50 14.42 14.72
C ALA A 86 -0.42 13.62 15.64
N TRP A 87 -0.90 12.46 15.18
CA TRP A 87 -1.76 11.60 15.98
C TRP A 87 -1.05 11.04 17.21
N VAL A 88 0.17 10.50 17.04
CA VAL A 88 0.99 10.00 18.16
C VAL A 88 1.35 11.14 19.13
N ALA A 89 1.65 12.34 18.60
CA ALA A 89 2.01 13.50 19.42
C ALA A 89 0.92 13.95 20.40
N ASN A 90 -0.34 13.63 20.14
CA ASN A 90 -1.50 14.09 20.92
C ASN A 90 -1.89 13.17 22.09
N PHE A 91 -1.21 12.04 22.30
CA PHE A 91 -1.51 11.14 23.42
C PHE A 91 -1.04 11.72 24.77
N GLN A 92 -1.93 11.73 25.77
CA GLN A 92 -1.62 12.06 27.16
C GLN A 92 -2.25 11.03 28.13
N PRO A 93 -1.45 10.34 28.98
CA PRO A 93 0.03 10.38 29.02
C PRO A 93 0.64 9.83 27.72
N ARG A 94 1.90 10.20 27.44
CA ARG A 94 2.61 9.69 26.27
C ARG A 94 2.75 8.16 26.32
N PRO A 95 2.68 7.47 25.17
CA PRO A 95 2.92 6.04 25.12
C PRO A 95 4.36 5.72 25.54
N ARG A 96 4.57 4.62 26.26
CA ARG A 96 5.92 4.15 26.64
C ARG A 96 6.67 3.57 25.45
N VAL A 97 5.93 2.86 24.59
CA VAL A 97 6.43 2.22 23.37
C VAL A 97 5.34 2.33 22.30
N VAL A 98 5.73 2.59 21.06
CA VAL A 98 4.86 2.57 19.88
C VAL A 98 5.24 1.39 19.00
N PHE A 99 4.29 0.53 18.67
CA PHE A 99 4.49 -0.58 17.75
C PHE A 99 3.93 -0.22 16.38
N LEU A 100 4.81 -0.04 15.40
CA LEU A 100 4.42 0.23 14.02
C LEU A 100 4.19 -1.09 13.27
N VAL A 101 2.95 -1.31 12.87
CA VAL A 101 2.49 -2.51 12.15
C VAL A 101 1.75 -2.11 10.86
N HIS A 102 1.33 -3.09 10.05
CA HIS A 102 0.53 -2.87 8.84
C HIS A 102 1.15 -1.88 7.82
N GLY A 103 2.48 -1.83 7.73
CA GLY A 103 3.20 -1.07 6.71
C GLY A 103 4.30 -1.90 6.05
N ASP A 104 4.72 -1.48 4.87
CA ASP A 104 5.93 -2.03 4.24
C ASP A 104 7.15 -1.60 5.05
N PRO A 105 8.15 -2.47 5.30
CA PRO A 105 9.35 -2.12 6.06
C PRO A 105 10.07 -0.86 5.54
N SER A 106 10.05 -0.65 4.22
CA SER A 106 10.65 0.53 3.58
C SER A 106 9.94 1.85 3.92
N GLN A 107 8.71 1.80 4.43
CA GLN A 107 7.93 2.96 4.87
C GLN A 107 7.85 3.02 6.41
N SER A 108 7.72 1.88 7.08
CA SER A 108 7.63 1.79 8.53
C SER A 108 8.93 2.18 9.24
N LEU A 109 10.10 1.78 8.71
CA LEU A 109 11.39 2.10 9.35
C LEU A 109 11.69 3.61 9.36
N PRO A 110 11.53 4.36 8.25
CA PRO A 110 11.66 5.82 8.29
C PRO A 110 10.65 6.51 9.24
N LEU A 111 9.39 6.06 9.24
CA LEU A 111 8.39 6.60 10.16
C LEU A 111 8.76 6.34 11.63
N ALA A 112 9.34 5.18 11.94
CA ALA A 112 9.85 4.87 13.27
C ALA A 112 10.91 5.88 13.71
N GLN A 113 11.90 6.12 12.84
CA GLN A 113 12.97 7.08 13.11
C GLN A 113 12.43 8.51 13.32
N GLU A 114 11.45 8.94 12.53
CA GLU A 114 10.81 10.25 12.70
C GLU A 114 10.06 10.35 14.04
N LEU A 115 9.31 9.31 14.42
CA LEU A 115 8.60 9.26 15.70
C LEU A 115 9.55 9.29 16.90
N GLU A 116 10.63 8.51 16.85
CA GLU A 116 11.68 8.51 17.89
C GLU A 116 12.32 9.89 18.03
N ALA A 117 12.68 10.52 16.91
CA ALA A 117 13.34 11.83 16.89
C ALA A 117 12.45 12.96 17.39
N LEU A 118 11.15 12.93 17.07
CA LEU A 118 10.22 14.02 17.40
C LEU A 118 9.66 13.93 18.82
N HIS A 119 9.46 12.72 19.34
CA HIS A 119 8.67 12.52 20.56
C HIS A 119 9.43 11.85 21.70
N GLY A 120 10.60 11.26 21.41
CA GLY A 120 11.37 10.50 22.38
C GLY A 120 10.70 9.19 22.80
N ASP A 121 9.65 8.79 22.07
CA ASP A 121 8.95 7.53 22.26
C ASP A 121 9.85 6.40 21.75
N ARG A 122 9.87 5.26 22.43
CA ARG A 122 10.52 4.06 21.89
C ARG A 122 9.64 3.48 20.81
N VAL A 123 10.15 3.29 19.60
CA VAL A 123 9.36 2.78 18.48
C VAL A 123 9.90 1.43 18.04
N HIS A 124 9.03 0.43 17.99
CA HIS A 124 9.37 -0.91 17.52
C HIS A 124 8.61 -1.23 16.24
N VAL A 125 9.28 -1.86 15.28
CA VAL A 125 8.66 -2.36 14.04
C VAL A 125 8.74 -3.90 14.09
N PRO A 126 7.70 -4.58 14.61
CA PRO A 126 7.77 -6.02 14.80
C PRO A 126 7.87 -6.79 13.49
N VAL A 127 8.54 -7.94 13.54
CA VAL A 127 8.53 -8.91 12.44
C VAL A 127 7.39 -9.92 12.60
N ALA A 128 6.99 -10.55 11.50
CA ALA A 128 5.90 -11.53 11.52
C ALA A 128 6.21 -12.70 12.46
N GLY A 129 5.31 -12.98 13.40
CA GLY A 129 5.45 -14.05 14.39
C GLY A 129 6.24 -13.65 15.65
N GLU A 130 6.71 -12.41 15.73
CA GLU A 130 7.33 -11.88 16.94
C GLU A 130 6.32 -11.78 18.09
N VAL A 131 6.76 -12.15 19.29
CA VAL A 131 5.97 -12.05 20.53
C VAL A 131 6.67 -11.07 21.46
N VAL A 132 5.91 -10.07 21.89
CA VAL A 132 6.40 -9.00 22.77
C VAL A 132 5.64 -9.06 24.09
N ASP A 133 6.37 -9.02 25.20
CA ASP A 133 5.79 -8.84 26.53
C ASP A 133 5.68 -7.35 26.85
N LEU A 134 4.43 -6.89 27.04
CA LEU A 134 4.12 -5.48 27.32
C LEU A 134 4.44 -5.08 28.77
N ALA A 135 4.56 -6.04 29.68
CA ALA A 135 4.87 -5.78 31.09
C ALA A 135 6.37 -5.52 31.31
N SER A 136 7.23 -6.15 30.50
CA SER A 136 8.68 -6.00 30.51
C SER A 136 9.23 -5.13 29.37
N ALA A 137 8.35 -4.41 28.65
CA ALA A 137 8.69 -3.54 27.52
C ALA A 137 9.62 -2.35 27.85
N ASP A 138 10.14 -2.28 29.09
CA ASP A 138 11.34 -1.53 29.43
C ASP A 138 12.61 -2.06 28.74
N GLY A 139 12.57 -3.26 28.15
CA GLY A 139 13.71 -3.92 27.50
C GLY A 139 13.43 -4.63 26.18
N ILE A 140 12.49 -4.12 25.36
CA ILE A 140 12.73 -4.17 23.90
C ILE A 140 13.94 -3.28 23.61
#